data_AF-A0A6M3JD44-F1
#
_entry.id   AF-A0A6M3JD44-F1
#
_cell.length_a   1.000
_cell.length_b   1.000
_cell.length_c   1.000
_cell.angle_alpha   90.00
_cell.angle_beta   90.00
_cell.angle_gamma   90.00
#
_symmetry.space_group_name_H-M   'P 1'
#
loop_
_entity.id
_entity.type
_entity.pdbx_description
1 polymer ?
#
loop_
_entity_poly.entity_id
_entity_poly.type
_entity_poly.pdbx_seq_one_letter_code
_entity_poly.pdbx_strand_id
1 'polypeptide(L)'
;MTEKTISEIRTEGKRLKYMITAQEVHALAVKKGWYDDPQDEDAFVERMCNNLHDEVSELHEAWRNGNLRNPCNKTVKMIALRLKPLSCLEEELADIIIRTFDNAFHLGVDIEKAVETKHAYNRSRPPRHGGKKS
;
A
#
# COMPACT_ATOMS: atom_id res chain seq x y z
N MET A 1 6.16 -31.34 34.58
CA MET A 1 5.33 -30.96 33.42
C MET A 1 5.12 -29.46 33.52
N THR A 2 5.89 -28.67 32.79
CA THR A 2 5.75 -27.21 32.78
C THR A 2 4.99 -26.81 31.53
N GLU A 3 3.79 -26.28 31.74
CA GLU A 3 2.92 -25.72 30.71
C GLU A 3 3.68 -24.62 29.95
N LYS A 4 3.95 -24.88 28.67
CA LYS A 4 4.42 -23.85 27.75
C LYS A 4 3.31 -22.80 27.61
N THR A 5 3.63 -21.57 27.96
CA THR A 5 2.73 -20.42 27.89
C THR A 5 2.32 -20.18 26.43
N ILE A 6 1.10 -19.68 26.23
CA ILE A 6 0.45 -19.42 24.93
C ILE A 6 1.30 -18.53 23.97
N SER A 7 2.38 -17.91 24.45
CA SER A 7 3.39 -17.19 23.67
C SER A 7 4.21 -18.06 22.71
N GLU A 8 4.26 -19.39 22.87
CA GLU A 8 5.08 -20.28 22.04
C GLU A 8 4.34 -20.97 20.88
N ILE A 9 3.02 -20.75 20.72
CA ILE A 9 2.16 -21.51 19.77
C ILE A 9 1.79 -20.74 18.49
N ARG A 10 2.17 -19.47 18.33
CA ARG A 10 2.01 -18.78 17.02
C ARG A 10 3.23 -19.01 16.14
N THR A 11 3.29 -20.24 15.65
CA THR A 11 3.85 -20.66 14.35
C THR A 11 4.44 -19.52 13.51
N GLU A 12 5.76 -19.61 13.35
CA GLU A 12 6.54 -19.05 12.25
C GLU A 12 6.00 -19.57 10.90
N GLY A 13 4.85 -19.06 10.47
CA GLY A 13 4.44 -19.11 9.08
C GLY A 13 5.32 -18.12 8.33
N LYS A 14 6.45 -18.59 7.76
CA LYS A 14 7.36 -17.87 6.84
C LYS A 14 6.97 -16.39 6.62
N ARG A 15 7.32 -15.51 7.56
CA ARG A 15 7.21 -14.07 7.32
C ARG A 15 8.20 -13.79 6.19
N LEU A 16 7.69 -13.37 5.03
CA LEU A 16 8.52 -12.95 3.90
C LEU A 16 9.59 -12.01 4.44
N LYS A 17 10.86 -12.40 4.28
CA LYS A 17 12.01 -11.79 4.95
C LYS A 17 12.24 -10.30 4.58
N TYR A 18 11.46 -9.72 3.65
CA TYR A 18 11.67 -8.38 3.09
C TYR A 18 10.37 -7.76 2.54
N MET A 19 9.31 -7.63 3.33
CA MET A 19 8.18 -6.77 2.94
C MET A 19 8.43 -5.37 3.48
N ILE A 20 8.36 -4.35 2.61
CA ILE A 20 8.31 -2.93 3.01
C ILE A 20 7.14 -2.79 4.01
N THR A 21 7.37 -2.07 5.11
CA THR A 21 6.37 -1.81 6.16
C THR A 21 5.77 -0.43 6.02
N ALA A 22 4.58 -0.21 6.59
CA ALA A 22 3.96 1.12 6.64
C ALA A 22 4.86 2.13 7.37
N GLN A 23 5.54 1.68 8.43
CA GLN A 23 6.51 2.47 9.17
C GLN A 23 7.69 2.93 8.29
N GLU A 24 8.24 2.03 7.47
CA GLU A 24 9.37 2.37 6.59
C GLU A 24 8.97 3.38 5.51
N VAL A 25 7.79 3.18 4.92
CA VAL A 25 7.22 4.12 3.95
C VAL A 25 7.04 5.50 4.57
N HIS A 26 6.41 5.56 5.74
CA HIS A 26 6.19 6.83 6.44
C HIS A 26 7.49 7.52 6.83
N ALA A 27 8.47 6.77 7.33
CA ALA A 27 9.78 7.32 7.67
C ALA A 27 10.47 7.95 6.44
N LEU A 28 10.34 7.35 5.25
CA LEU A 28 10.83 7.94 4.02
C LEU A 28 10.04 9.20 3.63
N ALA A 29 8.71 9.21 3.79
CA ALA A 29 7.88 10.38 3.49
C ALA A 29 8.23 11.57 4.37
N VAL A 30 8.40 11.36 5.68
CA VAL A 30 8.90 12.37 6.63
C VAL A 30 10.29 12.87 6.22
N LYS A 31 11.22 11.96 5.91
CA LYS A 31 12.57 12.35 5.44
C LYS A 31 12.56 13.18 4.15
N LYS A 32 11.50 13.07 3.35
CA LYS A 32 11.31 13.82 2.09
C LYS A 32 10.58 15.15 2.29
N GLY A 33 10.19 15.49 3.52
CA GLY A 33 9.57 16.77 3.87
C GLY A 33 8.06 16.84 3.65
N TRP A 34 7.39 15.70 3.41
CA TRP A 34 5.93 15.68 3.16
C TRP A 34 5.07 16.01 4.40
N TYR A 35 5.70 16.14 5.56
CA TYR A 35 5.09 16.40 6.86
C TYR A 35 5.74 17.60 7.58
N ASP A 36 6.54 18.42 6.87
CA ASP A 36 7.22 19.57 7.46
C ASP A 36 6.23 20.70 7.81
N ASP A 37 5.18 20.85 6.99
CA ASP A 37 4.13 21.82 7.23
C ASP A 37 3.06 21.24 8.17
N PRO A 38 2.76 21.91 9.30
CA PRO A 38 1.72 21.46 10.21
C PRO A 38 0.34 21.59 9.55
N GLN A 39 -0.49 20.57 9.73
CA GLN A 39 -1.88 20.55 9.30
C GLN A 39 -2.71 19.80 10.35
N ASP A 40 -3.99 20.12 10.44
CA ASP A 40 -4.93 19.35 11.25
C ASP A 40 -5.38 18.06 10.54
N GLU A 41 -6.11 17.22 11.28
CA GLU A 41 -6.56 15.91 10.77
C GLU A 41 -7.50 16.05 9.57
N ASP A 42 -8.40 17.05 9.57
CA ASP A 42 -9.35 17.26 8.48
C ASP A 42 -8.63 17.61 7.17
N ALA A 43 -7.68 18.56 7.22
CA ALA A 43 -6.85 18.92 6.09
C ALA A 43 -5.98 17.76 5.59
N PHE A 44 -5.43 16.96 6.51
CA PHE A 44 -4.69 15.75 6.16
C PHE A 44 -5.59 14.74 5.42
N VAL A 45 -6.77 14.44 5.96
CA VAL A 45 -7.70 13.45 5.40
C VAL A 45 -8.21 13.88 4.03
N GLU A 46 -8.49 15.17 3.82
CA GLU A 46 -8.86 15.72 2.51
C GLU A 46 -7.73 15.50 1.49
N ARG A 47 -6.50 15.94 1.83
CA ARG A 47 -5.32 15.75 0.98
C ARG A 47 -5.04 14.28 0.69
N MET A 48 -5.17 13.43 1.71
CA MET A 48 -5.02 11.97 1.60
C MET A 48 -5.97 11.40 0.55
N CYS A 49 -7.26 11.75 0.62
CA CYS A 49 -8.27 11.24 -0.30
C CYS A 49 -8.00 11.71 -1.73
N ASN A 50 -7.62 12.98 -1.90
CA ASN A 50 -7.29 13.54 -3.21
C ASN A 50 -6.06 12.84 -3.82
N ASN A 51 -4.98 12.67 -3.06
CA ASN A 51 -3.78 11.97 -3.54
C ASN A 51 -4.11 10.53 -3.98
N LEU A 52 -4.95 9.81 -3.24
CA LEU A 52 -5.37 8.44 -3.63
C LEU A 52 -6.22 8.44 -4.91
N HIS A 53 -7.09 9.44 -5.10
CA HIS A 53 -7.83 9.59 -6.35
C HIS A 53 -6.92 9.91 -7.54
N ASP A 54 -5.85 10.66 -7.32
CA ASP A 54 -4.88 10.98 -8.35
C ASP A 54 -4.17 9.72 -8.86
N GLU A 55 -3.65 8.85 -7.97
CA GLU A 55 -2.99 7.60 -8.39
C GLU A 55 -3.96 6.66 -9.15
N VAL A 56 -5.22 6.60 -8.72
CA VAL A 56 -6.26 5.83 -9.43
C VAL A 56 -6.56 6.44 -10.80
N SER A 57 -6.49 7.77 -10.92
CA SER A 57 -6.69 8.48 -12.18
C SER A 57 -5.53 8.26 -13.14
N GLU A 58 -4.28 8.23 -12.66
CA GLU A 58 -3.09 7.89 -13.46
C GLU A 58 -3.20 6.45 -14.01
N LEU A 59 -3.63 5.50 -13.18
CA LEU A 59 -3.86 4.12 -13.61
C LEU A 59 -4.92 4.04 -14.71
N HIS A 60 -6.03 4.76 -14.53
CA HIS A 60 -7.11 4.81 -15.51
C HIS A 60 -6.66 5.48 -16.80
N GLU A 61 -5.89 6.56 -16.73
CA GLU A 61 -5.31 7.24 -17.88
C GLU A 61 -4.36 6.35 -18.67
N ALA A 62 -3.45 5.63 -18.00
CA ALA A 62 -2.56 4.68 -18.65
C ALA A 62 -3.34 3.61 -19.44
N TRP A 63 -4.47 3.14 -18.91
CA TRP A 63 -5.37 2.25 -19.64
C TRP A 63 -6.04 2.92 -20.84
N ARG A 64 -6.64 4.10 -20.66
CA ARG A 64 -7.32 4.85 -21.75
C ARG A 64 -6.38 5.14 -22.93
N ASN A 65 -5.12 5.41 -22.62
CA ASN A 65 -4.09 5.72 -23.62
C ASN A 65 -3.42 4.46 -24.22
N GLY A 66 -3.87 3.25 -23.87
CA GLY A 66 -3.30 2.00 -24.38
C GLY A 66 -1.88 1.71 -23.86
N ASN A 67 -1.46 2.37 -22.79
CA ASN A 67 -0.10 2.32 -22.24
C ASN A 67 0.03 1.46 -20.98
N LEU A 68 -1.06 0.86 -20.50
CA LEU A 68 -1.10 0.16 -19.21
C LEU A 68 0.04 -0.86 -18.99
N ARG A 69 0.48 -1.55 -20.05
CA ARG A 69 1.53 -2.58 -20.01
C ARG A 69 2.89 -2.08 -20.52
N ASN A 70 2.99 -0.84 -20.97
CA ASN A 70 4.22 -0.24 -21.46
C ASN A 70 5.10 0.19 -20.27
N PRO A 71 6.43 0.30 -20.46
CA PRO A 71 7.31 0.84 -19.43
C PRO A 71 6.89 2.24 -19.01
N CYS A 72 6.95 2.54 -17.71
CA CYS A 72 6.62 3.85 -17.21
C CYS A 72 7.68 4.90 -17.59
N ASN A 73 7.33 6.19 -17.46
CA ASN A 73 8.21 7.30 -17.81
C ASN A 73 9.47 7.39 -16.91
N LYS A 74 9.51 6.66 -15.79
CA LYS A 74 10.62 6.61 -14.83
C LYS A 74 11.67 5.54 -15.18
N THR A 75 11.47 4.78 -16.26
CA THR A 75 12.34 3.66 -16.72
C THR A 75 13.83 4.02 -16.75
N VAL A 76 14.23 5.13 -17.38
CA VAL A 76 15.65 5.51 -17.51
C VAL A 76 16.28 5.74 -16.12
N LYS A 77 15.55 6.39 -15.21
CA LYS A 77 16.01 6.63 -13.83
C LYS A 77 16.15 5.33 -13.06
N MET A 78 15.19 4.41 -13.19
CA MET A 78 15.24 3.09 -12.55
C MET A 78 16.45 2.28 -13.02
N ILE A 79 16.72 2.25 -14.33
CA ILE A 79 17.89 1.54 -14.90
C ILE A 79 19.20 2.14 -14.36
N ALA A 80 19.31 3.48 -14.31
CA ALA A 80 20.49 4.15 -13.76
C ALA A 80 20.74 3.77 -12.28
N LEU A 81 19.68 3.51 -11.53
CA LEU A 81 19.72 3.02 -10.15
C LEU A 81 19.88 1.49 -10.04
N ARG A 82 20.04 0.77 -11.16
CA ARG A 82 20.07 -0.70 -11.25
C ARG A 82 18.80 -1.37 -10.70
N LEU A 83 17.67 -0.67 -10.81
CA LEU A 83 16.34 -1.18 -10.49
C LEU A 83 15.68 -1.73 -11.75
N LYS A 84 14.84 -2.75 -11.58
CA LYS A 84 14.00 -3.26 -12.67
C LYS A 84 12.98 -2.17 -13.03
N PRO A 85 12.87 -1.77 -14.31
CA PRO A 85 11.81 -0.88 -14.76
C PRO A 85 10.43 -1.47 -14.52
N LEU A 86 9.48 -0.60 -14.18
CA LEU A 86 8.08 -0.94 -14.03
C LEU A 86 7.30 -0.60 -15.31
N SER A 87 6.22 -1.33 -15.55
CA SER A 87 5.14 -0.88 -16.43
C SER A 87 4.29 0.19 -15.74
N CYS A 88 3.51 0.97 -16.50
CA CYS A 88 2.54 1.91 -15.93
C CYS A 88 1.63 1.22 -14.90
N LEU A 89 1.10 0.03 -15.19
CA LEU A 89 0.27 -0.70 -14.22
C LEU A 89 1.01 -1.02 -12.91
N GLU A 90 2.24 -1.51 -13.01
CA GLU A 90 3.02 -1.88 -11.83
C GLU A 90 3.34 -0.65 -10.97
N GLU A 91 3.63 0.48 -11.62
CA GLU A 91 3.88 1.76 -10.96
C GLU A 91 2.65 2.27 -10.22
N GLU A 92 1.52 2.47 -10.92
CA GLU A 92 0.35 3.09 -10.27
C GLU A 92 -0.27 2.22 -9.18
N LEU A 93 -0.27 0.89 -9.34
CA LEU A 93 -0.71 0.00 -8.26
C LEU A 93 0.23 0.06 -7.05
N ALA A 94 1.54 0.20 -7.27
CA ALA A 94 2.49 0.36 -6.19
C ALA A 94 2.32 1.72 -5.50
N ASP A 95 2.09 2.79 -6.24
CA ASP A 95 1.89 4.14 -5.69
C ASP A 95 0.62 4.19 -4.83
N ILE A 96 -0.49 3.58 -5.23
CA ILE A 96 -1.70 3.43 -4.38
C ILE A 96 -1.38 2.73 -3.04
N ILE A 97 -0.60 1.64 -3.08
CA ILE A 97 -0.22 0.89 -1.88
C ILE A 97 0.68 1.74 -0.98
N ILE A 98 1.69 2.40 -1.56
CA ILE A 98 2.63 3.26 -0.83
C ILE A 98 1.90 4.43 -0.18
N ARG A 99 1.01 5.12 -0.91
CA ARG A 99 0.15 6.17 -0.35
C ARG A 99 -0.66 5.62 0.83
N THR A 100 -1.33 4.48 0.65
CA THR A 100 -2.13 3.86 1.72
C THR A 100 -1.30 3.53 2.96
N PHE A 101 -0.08 3.04 2.77
CA PHE A 101 0.84 2.69 3.86
C PHE A 101 1.31 3.91 4.65
N ASP A 102 1.75 4.96 3.95
CA ASP A 102 2.13 6.22 4.57
C ASP A 102 0.96 6.80 5.40
N ASN A 103 -0.20 6.90 4.76
CA ASN A 103 -1.37 7.54 5.36
C ASN A 103 -1.88 6.76 6.58
N ALA A 104 -1.91 5.43 6.50
CA ALA A 104 -2.35 4.60 7.61
C ALA A 104 -1.40 4.72 8.81
N PHE A 105 -0.08 4.72 8.58
CA PHE A 105 0.87 4.90 9.67
C PHE A 105 0.73 6.28 10.32
N HIS A 106 0.58 7.34 9.51
CA HIS A 106 0.37 8.69 10.03
C HIS A 106 -0.88 8.80 10.91
N LEU A 107 -1.97 8.13 10.52
CA LEU A 107 -3.23 8.07 11.29
C LEU A 107 -3.20 7.08 12.46
N GLY A 108 -2.06 6.46 12.77
CA GLY A 108 -1.94 5.49 13.87
C GLY A 108 -2.66 4.16 13.61
N VAL A 109 -2.88 3.79 12.35
CA VAL A 109 -3.52 2.54 11.94
C VAL A 109 -2.46 1.49 11.61
N ASP A 110 -2.50 0.35 12.30
CA ASP A 110 -1.76 -0.86 11.94
C ASP A 110 -2.41 -1.51 10.71
N ILE A 111 -2.04 -1.00 9.53
CA ILE A 111 -2.64 -1.39 8.26
C ILE A 111 -2.33 -2.84 7.91
N GLU A 112 -1.13 -3.33 8.22
CA GLU A 112 -0.76 -4.72 8.03
C GLU A 112 -1.72 -5.64 8.81
N LYS A 113 -1.97 -5.35 10.09
CA LYS A 113 -2.93 -6.11 10.91
C LYS A 113 -4.37 -5.96 10.42
N ALA A 114 -4.76 -4.76 10.01
CA ALA A 114 -6.09 -4.50 9.50
C ALA A 114 -6.37 -5.30 8.21
N VAL A 115 -5.40 -5.35 7.29
CA VAL A 115 -5.48 -6.14 6.05
C VAL A 115 -5.53 -7.63 6.36
N GLU A 116 -4.67 -8.15 7.24
CA GLU A 116 -4.73 -9.56 7.68
C GLU A 116 -6.12 -9.94 8.20
N THR A 117 -6.66 -9.12 9.11
CA THR A 117 -7.95 -9.33 9.75
C THR A 117 -9.08 -9.26 8.73
N LYS A 118 -9.06 -8.23 7.87
CA LYS A 118 -10.07 -8.04 6.84
C LYS A 118 -10.06 -9.16 5.80
N HIS A 119 -8.87 -9.63 5.41
CA HIS A 119 -8.71 -10.71 4.46
C HIS A 119 -9.18 -12.05 5.04
N ALA A 120 -8.92 -12.33 6.32
CA ALA A 120 -9.46 -13.50 7.02
C ALA A 120 -10.99 -13.50 7.06
N TYR A 121 -11.60 -12.35 7.37
CA TYR A 121 -13.05 -12.19 7.33
C TYR A 121 -13.62 -12.29 5.90
N ASN A 122 -12.93 -11.77 4.88
CA ASN A 122 -13.39 -11.91 3.49
C ASN A 122 -13.39 -13.38 3.04
N ARG A 123 -12.48 -14.23 3.53
CA ARG A 123 -12.48 -15.67 3.27
C ARG A 123 -13.68 -16.40 3.87
N SER A 124 -14.25 -15.90 4.96
CA SER A 124 -15.42 -16.53 5.58
C SER A 124 -16.74 -16.20 4.88
N ARG A 125 -16.73 -15.29 3.89
CA ARG A 125 -17.93 -14.87 3.16
C ARG A 125 -18.29 -15.85 2.04
N PRO A 126 -19.58 -16.07 1.75
CA PRO A 126 -20.00 -16.80 0.57
C PRO A 126 -19.48 -16.17 -0.73
N PRO A 127 -19.27 -16.94 -1.80
CA PRO A 127 -18.93 -16.40 -3.11
C PRO A 127 -19.92 -15.30 -3.53
N ARG A 128 -19.40 -14.17 -4.04
CA ARG A 128 -20.19 -13.03 -4.53
C ARG A 128 -21.17 -12.44 -3.48
N HIS A 129 -20.82 -12.53 -2.20
CA HIS A 129 -21.59 -11.87 -1.14
C HIS A 129 -21.70 -10.36 -1.38
N GLY A 130 -22.92 -9.82 -1.41
CA GLY A 130 -23.22 -8.41 -1.66
C GLY A 130 -23.82 -8.08 -3.04
N GLY A 131 -24.09 -9.08 -3.90
CA GLY A 131 -24.89 -8.92 -5.12
C GLY A 131 -24.30 -8.01 -6.20
N LYS A 132 -23.07 -7.52 -6.03
CA LYS A 132 -22.40 -6.66 -7.02
C LYS A 132 -22.06 -7.48 -8.27
N LYS A 133 -22.58 -7.04 -9.43
CA LYS A 133 -22.14 -7.55 -10.73
C LYS A 133 -20.79 -6.89 -11.05
N SER A 134 -19.79 -7.71 -11.35
CA SER A 134 -18.51 -7.29 -11.92
C SER A 134 -18.71 -6.69 -13.30
#